data_AF-A0AAT9HE94-F1
#
_entry.id   AF-A0AAT9HE94-F1
#
_cell.length_a   1.000
_cell.length_b   1.000
_cell.length_c   1.000
_cell.angle_alpha   90.00
_cell.angle_beta   90.00
_cell.angle_gamma   90.00
#
_symmetry.space_group_name_H-M   'P 1'
#
loop_
_entity.id
_entity.type
_entity.pdbx_description
1 polymer ?
#
loop_
_entity_poly.entity_id
_entity_poly.type
_entity_poly.pdbx_seq_one_letter_code
_entity_poly.pdbx_strand_id
1 'polypeptide(L)'
;MTTLMFILGIVVFAAGLLFSIAWHELGHLSTAKMFGIRVPQYMVGFGPTLWSRNRGETEYGVKAILFGGYIRMIGMFPPGPDGRLEARSTSPWRGMIEDARSAAFEELRPGDEKRLFYTRKPWKRVVVMFAGPFMNLILAAVLFLTVLMGFGIQQQTTTVSSVSQCVISQTENRDDCKKSDPSPRPRPPG
;
A
#
# COMPACT_ATOMS: atom_id res chain seq x y z
N MET A 1 -5.11 28.20 10.18
CA MET A 1 -5.65 27.28 9.15
C MET A 1 -4.61 26.29 8.60
N THR A 2 -3.31 26.53 8.77
CA THR A 2 -2.22 25.67 8.25
C THR A 2 -2.06 24.34 8.98
N THR A 3 -2.12 24.31 10.32
CA THR A 3 -1.96 23.08 11.11
C THR A 3 -3.05 22.05 10.85
N LEU A 4 -4.31 22.50 10.71
CA LEU A 4 -5.44 21.62 10.40
C LEU A 4 -5.28 20.96 9.03
N MET A 5 -4.91 21.74 8.00
CA MET A 5 -4.66 21.24 6.65
C MET A 5 -3.46 20.28 6.60
N PHE A 6 -2.43 20.55 7.40
CA PHE A 6 -1.28 19.66 7.53
C PHE A 6 -1.65 18.30 8.14
N ILE A 7 -2.38 18.30 9.27
CA ILE A 7 -2.86 17.05 9.91
C ILE A 7 -3.77 16.29 8.96
N LEU A 8 -4.69 16.98 8.28
CA LEU A 8 -5.57 16.37 7.29
C LEU A 8 -4.77 15.74 6.15
N GLY A 9 -3.73 16.40 5.65
CA GLY A 9 -2.83 15.86 4.64
C GLY A 9 -2.14 14.56 5.08
N ILE A 10 -1.65 14.52 6.33
CA ILE A 10 -1.04 13.29 6.90
C ILE A 10 -2.07 12.16 6.97
N VAL A 11 -3.28 12.43 7.46
CA VAL A 11 -4.33 11.41 7.58
C VAL A 11 -4.73 10.86 6.21
N VAL A 12 -4.92 11.73 5.23
CA VAL A 12 -5.24 11.32 3.84
C VAL A 12 -4.11 10.50 3.24
N PHE A 13 -2.85 10.90 3.44
CA PHE A 13 -1.70 10.15 2.96
C PHE A 13 -1.61 8.75 3.60
N ALA A 14 -1.78 8.67 4.93
CA ALA A 14 -1.76 7.40 5.65
C ALA A 14 -2.90 6.47 5.18
N ALA A 15 -4.11 7.01 4.99
CA ALA A 15 -5.24 6.26 4.45
C ALA A 15 -4.98 5.77 3.02
N GLY A 16 -4.40 6.62 2.16
CA GLY A 16 -4.02 6.25 0.80
C GLY A 16 -2.97 5.14 0.75
N LEU A 17 -1.96 5.19 1.63
CA LEU A 17 -0.95 4.14 1.76
C LEU A 17 -1.58 2.81 2.19
N LEU A 18 -2.47 2.83 3.19
CA LEU A 18 -3.19 1.63 3.62
C LEU A 18 -4.04 1.04 2.52
N PHE A 19 -4.75 1.89 1.78
CA PHE A 19 -5.52 1.47 0.63
C PHE A 19 -4.63 0.84 -0.44
N SER A 20 -3.47 1.44 -0.75
CA SER A 20 -2.54 0.88 -1.73
C SER A 20 -1.99 -0.48 -1.32
N ILE A 21 -1.67 -0.68 -0.04
CA ILE A 21 -1.22 -1.98 0.48
C ILE A 21 -2.35 -3.01 0.37
N ALA A 22 -3.55 -2.67 0.82
CA ALA A 22 -4.71 -3.56 0.69
C ALA A 22 -4.98 -3.93 -0.78
N TRP A 23 -4.90 -2.95 -1.67
CA TRP A 23 -5.07 -3.12 -3.11
C TRP A 23 -3.99 -4.03 -3.72
N HIS A 24 -2.74 -3.88 -3.29
CA HIS A 24 -1.63 -4.74 -3.68
C HIS A 24 -1.89 -6.20 -3.29
N GLU A 25 -2.20 -6.44 -2.02
CA GLU A 25 -2.50 -7.77 -1.52
C GLU A 25 -3.72 -8.37 -2.26
N LEU A 26 -4.74 -7.55 -2.57
CA LEU A 26 -5.91 -8.00 -3.33
C LEU A 26 -5.53 -8.55 -4.72
N GLY A 27 -4.47 -8.05 -5.34
CA GLY A 27 -3.90 -8.58 -6.59
C GLY A 27 -3.40 -10.02 -6.45
N HIS A 28 -2.67 -10.32 -5.37
CA HIS A 28 -2.25 -11.69 -5.07
C HIS A 28 -3.44 -12.59 -4.78
N LEU A 29 -4.40 -12.13 -3.96
CA LEU A 29 -5.58 -12.91 -3.57
C LEU A 29 -6.45 -13.29 -4.79
N SER A 30 -6.71 -12.32 -5.66
CA SER A 30 -7.58 -12.49 -6.83
C SER A 30 -7.00 -13.51 -7.83
N THR A 31 -5.71 -13.39 -8.14
CA THR A 31 -5.03 -14.33 -9.05
C THR A 31 -4.83 -15.70 -8.43
N ALA A 32 -4.54 -15.79 -7.12
CA ALA A 32 -4.46 -17.07 -6.41
C ALA A 32 -5.80 -17.82 -6.48
N LYS A 33 -6.92 -17.14 -6.21
CA LYS A 33 -8.26 -17.73 -6.32
C LYS A 33 -8.59 -18.13 -7.77
N MET A 34 -8.18 -17.34 -8.76
CA MET A 34 -8.35 -17.67 -10.19
C MET A 34 -7.63 -18.98 -10.58
N PHE A 35 -6.45 -19.24 -10.02
CA PHE A 35 -5.72 -20.49 -10.25
C PHE A 35 -6.15 -21.65 -9.33
N GLY A 36 -7.24 -21.47 -8.58
CA GLY A 36 -7.79 -22.48 -7.67
C GLY A 36 -6.89 -22.77 -6.47
N ILE A 37 -6.07 -21.80 -6.07
CA ILE A 37 -5.24 -21.87 -4.85
C ILE A 37 -6.09 -21.33 -3.70
N ARG A 38 -6.12 -22.05 -2.57
CA ARG A 38 -6.85 -21.57 -1.39
C ARG A 38 -6.03 -20.54 -0.65
N VAL A 39 -6.71 -19.50 -0.20
CA VAL A 39 -6.11 -18.41 0.56
C VAL A 39 -6.87 -18.26 1.88
N PRO A 40 -6.40 -18.91 2.97
CA PRO A 40 -7.07 -18.89 4.26
C PRO A 40 -7.08 -17.52 4.93
N GLN A 41 -6.01 -16.72 4.83
CA GLN A 41 -5.93 -15.41 5.49
C GLN A 41 -5.48 -14.30 4.54
N TYR A 42 -6.20 -13.19 4.59
CA TYR A 42 -5.90 -11.91 3.98
C TYR A 42 -5.89 -10.84 5.09
N MET A 43 -4.72 -10.33 5.42
CA MET A 43 -4.55 -9.39 6.53
C MET A 43 -3.86 -8.13 6.04
N VAL A 44 -4.47 -6.98 6.29
CA VAL A 44 -3.85 -5.67 6.04
C VAL A 44 -3.23 -5.20 7.35
N GLY A 45 -1.92 -5.00 7.36
CA GLY A 45 -1.14 -4.63 8.54
C GLY A 45 -0.45 -5.80 9.23
N PHE A 46 0.29 -5.47 10.29
CA PHE A 46 0.98 -6.40 11.18
C PHE A 46 0.55 -6.22 12.65
N GLY A 47 0.90 -7.18 13.51
CA GLY A 47 0.63 -7.09 14.96
C GLY A 47 -0.78 -7.55 15.36
N PRO A 48 -1.34 -7.00 16.47
CA PRO A 48 -2.61 -7.46 17.01
C PRO A 48 -3.75 -7.18 16.03
N THR A 49 -4.67 -8.13 15.92
CA THR A 49 -5.83 -8.04 15.05
C THR A 49 -6.82 -7.04 15.65
N LEU A 50 -7.05 -5.92 14.96
CA LEU A 50 -8.07 -4.95 15.36
C LEU A 50 -9.46 -5.46 15.00
N TRP A 51 -9.57 -6.04 13.81
CA TRP A 51 -10.82 -6.55 13.30
C TRP A 51 -10.57 -7.67 12.29
N SER A 52 -11.38 -8.72 12.33
CA SER A 52 -11.35 -9.82 11.37
C SER A 52 -12.76 -10.32 11.08
N ARG A 53 -13.00 -10.74 9.83
CA ARG A 53 -14.25 -11.32 9.36
C ARG A 53 -13.97 -12.47 8.40
N ASN A 54 -14.56 -13.63 8.69
CA ASN A 54 -14.52 -14.78 7.81
C ASN A 54 -15.55 -14.65 6.68
N ARG A 55 -15.10 -14.77 5.42
CA ARG A 55 -15.98 -14.81 4.24
C ARG A 55 -15.59 -15.96 3.32
N GLY A 56 -16.37 -17.04 3.40
CA GLY A 56 -16.15 -18.27 2.62
C GLY A 56 -14.95 -19.06 3.14
N GLU A 57 -13.90 -19.17 2.31
CA GLU A 57 -12.64 -19.86 2.67
C GLU A 57 -11.53 -18.89 3.12
N THR A 58 -11.80 -17.57 3.16
CA THR A 58 -10.79 -16.55 3.46
C THR A 58 -11.23 -15.69 4.65
N GLU A 59 -10.34 -15.56 5.63
CA GLU A 59 -10.40 -14.61 6.72
C GLU A 59 -9.86 -13.25 6.24
N TYR A 60 -10.68 -12.21 6.29
CA TYR A 60 -10.30 -10.85 5.94
C TYR A 60 -10.15 -10.04 7.22
N GLY A 61 -8.99 -9.47 7.47
CA GLY A 61 -8.76 -8.69 8.69
C GLY A 61 -7.83 -7.49 8.50
N VAL A 62 -7.88 -6.62 9.50
CA VAL A 62 -7.03 -5.44 9.63
C VAL A 62 -6.30 -5.53 10.97
N LYS A 63 -4.99 -5.32 10.93
CA LYS A 63 -4.11 -5.35 12.10
C LYS A 63 -3.60 -3.94 12.44
N ALA A 64 -3.17 -3.77 13.68
CA ALA A 64 -2.88 -2.45 14.24
C ALA A 64 -1.69 -1.73 13.61
N ILE A 65 -0.69 -2.47 13.13
CA ILE A 65 0.52 -1.89 12.55
C ILE A 65 0.29 -1.70 11.05
N LEU A 66 0.32 -0.45 10.59
CA LEU A 66 0.03 -0.06 9.21
C LEU A 66 1.14 -0.39 8.20
N PHE A 67 2.28 -0.93 8.66
CA PHE A 67 3.48 -1.16 7.87
C PHE A 67 3.44 -2.44 7.02
N GLY A 68 2.46 -2.55 6.10
CA GLY A 68 2.39 -3.63 5.12
C GLY A 68 1.14 -4.50 5.28
N GLY A 69 1.16 -5.69 4.70
CA GLY A 69 0.05 -6.65 4.73
C GLY A 69 0.59 -8.04 4.38
N TYR A 70 -0.21 -9.07 4.57
CA TYR A 70 0.18 -10.41 4.17
C TYR A 70 -1.01 -11.26 3.75
N ILE A 71 -0.70 -12.18 2.86
CA ILE A 71 -1.60 -13.24 2.42
C ILE A 71 -0.97 -14.59 2.72
N ARG A 72 -1.71 -15.43 3.44
CA ARG A 72 -1.31 -16.83 3.66
C ARG A 72 -1.93 -17.69 2.59
N MET A 73 -1.08 -18.33 1.80
CA MET A 73 -1.47 -19.29 0.77
C MET A 73 -1.10 -20.70 1.22
N ILE A 74 -2.00 -21.65 1.02
CA ILE A 74 -1.71 -23.06 1.31
C ILE A 74 -0.54 -23.56 0.46
N GLY A 75 0.40 -24.28 1.06
CA GLY A 75 1.57 -24.80 0.35
C GLY A 75 2.58 -23.74 -0.09
N MET A 76 2.78 -22.68 0.70
CA MET A 76 3.93 -21.79 0.53
C MET A 76 5.24 -22.40 1.06
N PHE A 77 5.13 -23.32 2.03
CA PHE A 77 6.27 -24.09 2.56
C PHE A 77 6.19 -25.53 2.05
N PRO A 78 7.23 -26.04 1.37
CA PRO A 78 7.28 -27.45 0.99
C PRO A 78 7.42 -28.35 2.24
N PRO A 79 6.85 -29.56 2.23
CA PRO A 79 7.12 -30.56 3.27
C PRO A 79 8.62 -30.93 3.26
N GLY A 80 9.15 -31.34 4.41
CA GLY A 80 10.52 -31.84 4.52
C GLY A 80 10.77 -33.05 3.61
N PRO A 81 12.05 -33.40 3.34
CA PRO A 81 12.45 -34.47 2.41
C PRO A 81 11.74 -35.81 2.63
N ASP A 82 11.36 -36.12 3.88
CA ASP A 82 10.76 -37.40 4.26
C ASP A 82 9.23 -37.37 4.36
N GLY A 83 8.58 -36.27 3.98
CA GLY A 83 7.12 -36.09 4.12
C GLY A 83 6.63 -36.10 5.58
N ARG A 84 7.55 -36.22 6.55
CA ARG A 84 7.31 -36.22 7.98
C ARG A 84 7.76 -34.91 8.60
N LEU A 85 6.99 -34.49 9.59
CA LEU A 85 7.22 -33.30 10.40
C LEU A 85 8.36 -33.63 11.37
N GLU A 86 9.59 -33.21 11.04
CA GLU A 86 10.72 -33.32 11.96
C GLU A 86 10.46 -32.50 13.24
N ALA A 87 10.84 -33.08 14.38
CA ALA A 87 10.52 -32.57 15.70
C ALA A 87 11.31 -31.30 16.07
N ARG A 88 10.67 -30.47 16.91
CA ARG A 88 11.19 -29.23 17.53
C ARG A 88 12.72 -29.18 17.61
N SER A 89 13.32 -28.28 16.85
CA SER A 89 14.74 -27.97 17.02
C SER A 89 14.93 -26.98 18.19
N THR A 90 15.98 -27.18 18.97
CA THR A 90 16.27 -26.41 20.20
C THR A 90 16.81 -25.00 19.93
N SER A 91 16.84 -24.55 18.68
CA SER A 91 17.41 -23.26 18.28
C SER A 91 16.31 -22.18 18.20
N PRO A 92 16.47 -21.01 18.85
CA PRO A 92 15.46 -19.95 18.84
C PRO A 92 15.00 -19.51 17.44
N TRP A 93 15.92 -19.49 16.46
CA TRP A 93 15.61 -19.10 15.09
C TRP A 93 14.92 -20.19 14.27
N ARG A 94 15.31 -21.46 14.47
CA ARG A 94 14.67 -22.58 13.78
C ARG A 94 13.29 -22.90 14.36
N GLY A 95 13.11 -22.73 15.67
CA GLY A 95 11.80 -22.83 16.32
C GLY A 95 10.75 -21.88 15.72
N MET A 96 11.14 -20.64 15.40
CA MET A 96 10.23 -19.68 14.75
C MET A 96 9.81 -20.12 13.33
N ILE A 97 10.72 -20.74 12.56
CA ILE A 97 10.42 -21.27 11.22
C ILE A 97 9.50 -22.49 11.31
N GLU A 98 9.73 -23.36 12.31
CA GLU A 98 8.90 -24.53 12.59
C GLU A 98 7.51 -24.13 13.05
N ASP A 99 7.36 -23.12 13.90
CA ASP A 99 6.07 -22.56 14.34
C ASP A 99 5.29 -21.94 13.16
N ALA A 100 5.97 -21.22 12.27
CA ALA A 100 5.34 -20.69 11.06
C ALA A 100 4.88 -21.81 10.12
N ARG A 101 5.67 -22.89 10.04
CA ARG A 101 5.37 -24.07 9.23
C ARG A 101 4.21 -24.87 9.83
N SER A 102 4.18 -25.11 11.14
CA SER A 102 3.09 -25.84 11.82
C SER A 102 1.77 -25.09 11.71
N ALA A 103 1.79 -23.76 11.89
CA ALA A 103 0.61 -22.91 11.69
C ALA A 103 0.08 -22.96 10.25
N ALA A 104 0.95 -23.17 9.26
CA ALA A 104 0.54 -23.35 7.86
C ALA A 104 -0.04 -24.75 7.59
N PHE A 105 0.39 -25.79 8.34
CA PHE A 105 -0.17 -27.13 8.27
C PHE A 105 -1.54 -27.23 8.94
N GLU A 106 -1.77 -26.51 10.03
CA GLU A 106 -3.04 -26.50 10.75
C GLU A 106 -4.20 -25.89 9.91
N GLU A 107 -3.86 -25.04 8.93
CA GLU A 107 -4.83 -24.48 7.98
C GLU A 107 -5.18 -25.41 6.80
N LEU A 108 -4.47 -26.53 6.63
CA LEU A 108 -4.75 -27.50 5.57
C LEU A 108 -6.01 -28.30 5.91
N ARG A 109 -7.04 -28.21 5.06
CA ARG A 109 -8.22 -29.07 5.20
C ARG A 109 -8.01 -30.38 4.41
N PRO A 110 -8.57 -31.51 4.87
CA PRO A 110 -8.57 -32.74 4.08
C PRO A 110 -9.19 -32.48 2.70
N GLY A 111 -8.40 -32.65 1.63
CA GLY A 111 -8.78 -32.37 0.24
C GLY A 111 -8.05 -31.20 -0.45
N ASP A 112 -7.20 -30.45 0.26
CA ASP A 112 -6.44 -29.32 -0.31
C ASP A 112 -5.17 -29.69 -1.07
N GLU A 113 -4.78 -30.96 -1.07
CA GLU A 113 -3.53 -31.45 -1.65
C GLU A 113 -3.34 -31.05 -3.12
N LYS A 114 -4.44 -30.96 -3.88
CA LYS A 114 -4.45 -30.56 -5.30
C LYS A 114 -4.52 -29.03 -5.53
N ARG A 115 -4.72 -28.25 -4.47
CA ARG A 115 -4.87 -26.78 -4.49
C ARG A 115 -3.66 -26.03 -3.93
N LEU A 116 -2.63 -26.76 -3.47
CA LEU A 116 -1.40 -26.21 -2.92
C LEU A 116 -0.66 -25.31 -3.91
N PHE A 117 -0.10 -24.21 -3.42
CA PHE A 117 0.65 -23.25 -4.24
C PHE A 117 1.86 -23.92 -4.91
N TYR A 118 2.62 -24.75 -4.19
CA TYR A 118 3.79 -25.45 -4.71
C TYR A 118 3.47 -26.61 -5.68
N THR A 119 2.22 -27.03 -5.86
CA THR A 119 1.86 -28.04 -6.87
C THR A 119 1.46 -27.41 -8.20
N ARG A 120 1.23 -26.09 -8.23
CA ARG A 120 0.89 -25.36 -9.47
C ARG A 120 2.12 -25.19 -10.36
N LYS A 121 1.88 -25.13 -11.68
CA LYS A 121 2.92 -24.86 -12.68
C LYS A 121 3.69 -23.57 -12.31
N PRO A 122 5.02 -23.51 -12.52
CA PRO A 122 5.85 -22.39 -12.09
C PRO A 122 5.38 -21.05 -12.66
N TRP A 123 4.92 -21.02 -13.92
CA TRP A 123 4.38 -19.79 -14.52
C TRP A 123 3.15 -19.23 -13.77
N LYS A 124 2.28 -20.09 -13.21
CA LYS A 124 1.13 -19.65 -12.42
C LYS A 124 1.57 -18.97 -11.13
N ARG A 125 2.65 -19.48 -10.51
CA ARG A 125 3.24 -18.88 -9.30
C ARG A 125 3.82 -17.51 -9.60
N VAL A 126 4.53 -17.38 -10.72
CA VAL A 126 5.07 -16.10 -11.17
C VAL A 126 3.94 -15.09 -11.41
N VAL A 127 2.85 -15.50 -12.07
CA VAL A 127 1.69 -14.61 -12.27
C VAL A 127 1.09 -14.17 -10.94
N VAL A 128 0.92 -15.08 -9.97
CA VAL A 128 0.42 -14.71 -8.63
C VAL A 128 1.36 -13.73 -7.93
N MET A 129 2.67 -13.97 -7.97
CA MET A 129 3.66 -13.06 -7.37
C MET A 129 3.75 -11.70 -8.07
N PHE A 130 3.50 -11.64 -9.38
CA PHE A 130 3.51 -10.38 -10.12
C PHE A 130 2.19 -9.59 -10.02
N ALA A 131 1.09 -10.28 -9.68
CA ALA A 131 -0.24 -9.67 -9.65
C ALA A 131 -0.37 -8.52 -8.65
N GLY A 132 0.29 -8.59 -7.49
CA GLY A 132 0.29 -7.50 -6.51
C GLY A 132 0.91 -6.21 -7.06
N PRO A 133 2.19 -6.24 -7.49
CA PRO A 133 2.83 -5.08 -8.13
C PRO A 133 2.05 -4.54 -9.33
N PHE A 134 1.48 -5.44 -10.15
CA PHE A 134 0.68 -5.06 -11.31
C PHE A 134 -0.59 -4.29 -10.93
N MET A 135 -1.30 -4.68 -9.86
CA MET A 135 -2.47 -3.94 -9.38
C MET A 135 -2.11 -2.53 -8.90
N ASN A 136 -0.92 -2.33 -8.33
CA ASN A 136 -0.45 -0.98 -7.97
C ASN A 136 -0.10 -0.15 -9.20
N LEU A 137 0.39 -0.75 -10.28
CA LEU A 137 0.60 -0.04 -11.55
C LEU A 137 -0.73 0.45 -12.14
N ILE A 138 -1.78 -0.37 -12.07
CA ILE A 138 -3.14 0.03 -12.46
C ILE A 138 -3.63 1.18 -11.57
N LEU A 139 -3.47 1.05 -10.26
CA LEU A 139 -3.86 2.09 -9.31
C LEU A 139 -3.14 3.42 -9.63
N ALA A 140 -1.84 3.36 -9.89
CA ALA A 140 -1.06 4.54 -10.28
C ALA A 140 -1.60 5.15 -11.58
N ALA A 141 -1.87 4.36 -12.61
CA ALA A 141 -2.42 4.85 -13.88
C ALA A 141 -3.77 5.56 -13.68
N VAL A 142 -4.67 4.98 -12.88
CA VAL A 142 -5.97 5.57 -12.55
C VAL A 142 -5.82 6.88 -11.77
N LEU A 143 -4.94 6.91 -10.75
CA LEU A 143 -4.69 8.11 -9.95
C LEU A 143 -4.08 9.22 -10.81
N PHE A 144 -3.08 8.92 -11.64
CA PHE A 144 -2.48 9.89 -12.55
C PHE A 144 -3.51 10.43 -13.55
N LEU A 145 -4.30 9.56 -14.19
CA LEU A 145 -5.32 9.98 -15.14
C LEU A 145 -6.37 10.88 -14.47
N THR A 146 -6.80 10.52 -13.25
CA THR A 146 -7.75 11.32 -12.46
C THR A 146 -7.18 12.69 -12.11
N VAL A 147 -5.91 12.76 -11.69
CA VAL A 147 -5.27 14.03 -11.36
C VAL A 147 -5.07 14.92 -12.59
N LEU A 148 -4.59 14.34 -13.70
CA LEU A 148 -4.35 15.07 -14.94
C LEU A 148 -5.65 15.63 -15.55
N MET A 149 -6.74 14.86 -15.51
CA MET A 149 -8.04 15.31 -16.02
C MET A 149 -8.79 16.22 -15.03
N GLY A 150 -8.63 16.01 -13.71
CA GLY A 150 -9.39 16.72 -12.69
C GLY A 150 -8.79 18.07 -12.26
N PHE A 151 -7.48 18.12 -12.04
CA PHE A 151 -6.80 19.32 -11.53
C PHE A 151 -5.99 20.07 -12.61
N GLY A 152 -5.78 19.44 -13.77
CA GLY A 152 -4.96 19.98 -14.84
C GLY A 152 -3.46 20.01 -14.49
N ILE A 153 -2.64 20.33 -15.48
CA ILE A 153 -1.20 20.53 -15.29
C ILE A 153 -0.92 22.01 -15.02
N GLN A 154 -0.17 22.32 -13.96
CA GLN A 154 0.27 23.69 -13.73
C GLN A 154 1.34 24.06 -14.74
N GLN A 155 0.93 24.75 -15.81
CA GLN A 155 1.86 25.25 -16.81
C GLN A 155 2.67 26.39 -16.18
N GLN A 156 3.98 26.18 -16.06
CA GLN A 156 4.91 27.26 -15.71
C GLN A 156 5.00 28.19 -16.90
N THR A 157 4.33 29.34 -16.82
CA THR A 157 4.37 30.36 -17.87
C THR A 157 5.63 31.20 -17.71
N THR A 158 6.25 31.58 -18.82
CA THR A 158 7.37 32.55 -18.83
C THR A 158 6.88 34.00 -18.75
N THR A 159 5.56 34.19 -18.71
CA THR A 159 4.90 35.49 -18.60
C THR A 159 4.35 35.66 -17.19
N VAL A 160 4.95 36.58 -16.43
CA VAL A 160 4.47 36.96 -15.10
C VAL A 160 3.10 37.63 -15.24
N SER A 161 2.04 36.96 -14.78
CA SER A 161 0.65 37.46 -14.90
C SER A 161 0.37 38.65 -13.97
N SER A 162 1.07 38.75 -12.85
CA SER A 162 0.94 39.86 -11.90
C SER A 162 2.24 40.01 -11.11
N VAL A 163 2.80 41.22 -11.12
CA VAL A 163 3.83 41.62 -10.17
C VAL A 163 3.15 42.23 -8.94
N SER A 164 3.71 41.97 -7.74
CA SER A 164 3.24 42.61 -6.51
C SER A 164 3.36 44.12 -6.62
N GLN A 165 2.28 44.85 -6.33
CA GLN A 165 2.22 46.31 -6.49
C GLN A 165 3.09 47.05 -5.47
N CYS A 166 3.37 46.42 -4.32
CA CYS A 166 4.25 46.95 -3.28
C CYS A 166 5.01 45.80 -2.59
N VAL A 167 6.09 46.14 -1.88
CA VAL A 167 6.81 45.20 -1.02
C VAL A 167 6.48 45.52 0.44
N ILE A 168 5.81 44.60 1.12
CA ILE A 168 5.47 44.70 2.55
C ILE A 168 6.53 43.96 3.35
N SER A 169 7.02 44.55 4.45
CA SER A 169 7.96 43.89 5.36
C SER A 169 7.24 42.74 6.07
N GLN A 170 7.88 41.57 6.18
CA GLN A 170 7.27 40.39 6.83
C GLN A 170 6.92 40.61 8.32
N THR A 171 7.42 41.69 8.93
CA THR A 171 7.09 42.09 10.30
C THR A 171 5.75 42.84 10.40
N GLU A 172 5.28 43.42 9.29
CA GLU A 172 4.00 44.13 9.22
C GLU A 172 2.94 43.16 8.68
N ASN A 173 2.16 42.57 9.58
CA ASN A 173 1.05 41.67 9.27
C ASN A 173 -0.12 42.43 8.61
N ARG A 174 0.06 42.83 7.35
CA ARG A 174 -0.90 43.59 6.54
C ARG A 174 -0.89 43.08 5.10
N ASP A 175 -2.07 42.99 4.50
CA ASP A 175 -2.26 42.45 3.14
C ASP A 175 -2.52 43.55 2.09
N ASP A 176 -2.73 44.80 2.53
CA ASP A 176 -3.02 45.95 1.66
C ASP A 176 -1.82 46.91 1.54
N CYS A 177 -1.56 47.35 0.31
CA CYS A 177 -0.54 48.36 0.04
C CYS A 177 -0.98 49.76 0.51
N LYS A 178 -0.15 50.40 1.34
CA LYS A 178 -0.31 51.82 1.67
C LYS A 178 0.46 52.67 0.66
N LYS A 179 0.03 53.93 0.48
CA LYS A 179 0.72 54.91 -0.38
C LYS A 179 2.20 55.16 0.01
N SER A 180 2.59 54.81 1.24
CA SER A 180 3.95 54.95 1.75
C SER A 180 4.88 53.77 1.42
N ASP A 181 4.35 52.70 0.83
CA ASP A 181 5.10 51.46 0.65
C ASP A 181 5.95 51.51 -0.62
N PRO A 182 7.17 50.93 -0.61
CA PRO A 182 8.05 50.93 -1.77
C PRO A 182 7.42 50.11 -2.90
N SER A 183 7.09 50.79 -4.00
CA SER A 183 6.73 50.16 -5.27
C SER A 183 7.98 49.58 -5.93
N PRO A 184 7.91 48.41 -6.61
CA PRO A 184 8.97 47.97 -7.51
C PRO A 184 9.22 49.08 -8.55
N ARG A 185 10.48 49.46 -8.77
CA ARG A 185 10.86 50.51 -9.73
C ARG A 185 10.29 50.23 -11.13
N PRO A 186 9.80 51.24 -11.88
CA PRO A 186 9.49 51.05 -13.30
C PRO A 186 10.78 50.68 -14.05
N ARG A 187 10.64 49.70 -14.95
CA ARG A 187 11.72 49.21 -15.82
C ARG A 187 12.29 50.40 -16.63
N PRO A 188 13.61 50.59 -16.74
CA PRO A 188 14.15 51.62 -17.62
C PRO A 188 13.69 51.36 -19.07
N PRO A 189 13.36 52.40 -19.86
CA PRO A 189 13.06 52.21 -21.27
C PRO A 189 14.31 51.65 -21.95
N GLY A 190 14.14 50.52 -22.65
CA GLY A 190 15.17 49.93 -23.50
C GLY A 190 15.37 50.73 -24.77
#